data_AF-A0A091SMM6-F1
#
_entry.id   AF-A0A091SMM6-F1
#
_cell.length_a   1.000
_cell.length_b   1.000
_cell.length_c   1.000
_cell.angle_alpha   90.00
_cell.angle_beta   90.00
_cell.angle_gamma   90.00
#
_symmetry.space_group_name_H-M   'P 1'
#
loop_
_entity.id
_entity.type
_entity.pdbx_description
1 polymer ?
#
loop_
_entity_poly.entity_id
_entity_poly.type
_entity_poly.pdbx_seq_one_letter_code
_entity_poly.pdbx_strand_id
1 'polypeptide(L)'
;DTFTLQGNAKGQPCVFPFIYEGKQYNECTDAGRSDGWLWCATTADFDADRLYGFCPLINDTERFWTEDVSTGIHYQMNSESALTWHQARKSCQQQNAELLSITEIHEQAYIGELTKKFSFAFWIGLNTLNFNSGWQWAGGSPFRYLNWAPGSPFLLPGKICGVMNPRKNAKWENQACNQRLGYICKKRNFSSKSDILPKEELRPIKCPDGWWPYAGHCYSIQREPKIWKDALTACKGKDGDLASVHNIAEHSFLVSQLGYKPTEELWLGLNDLKAHFYFEWSDGTPVTFTKWQCRHPTYTNGLEDCVVMKGQDGYWATAICDKQLGYICKKKPSSQSSEKESGWKRYDFHCYLVGSALLTFSEARQTCEQRKAYLATVESSNEQAFLISLTGLRSEKYFWIGLSDTEERGSFRWTTGETPLFTHWNTAMPEQGCVAMGTGIASGLWDVVSCEKTANYLCKQRAVGALPPAPSVWVPVAACAEGWDRASRADSCFKFFVREGNQKKSWFEAEEFCREIGGNLVTINTREDQILLWQLASDKGLNTQAFWIGLFLLNPDEGFAWIDGSPVSTYLL
;
A
#
# COMPACT_ATOMS: atom_id res chain seq x y z
N ASP A 1 -3.26 11.14 -19.56
CA ASP A 1 -2.22 12.14 -19.89
C ASP A 1 -0.90 11.45 -20.17
N THR A 2 -0.30 11.76 -21.31
CA THR A 2 1.04 11.28 -21.71
C THR A 2 2.06 12.33 -21.33
N PHE A 3 2.90 12.08 -20.32
CA PHE A 3 3.95 13.03 -19.90
C PHE A 3 5.13 13.02 -20.86
N THR A 4 5.61 14.20 -21.25
CA THR A 4 6.74 14.32 -22.18
C THR A 4 8.10 14.18 -21.50
N LEU A 5 9.12 13.82 -22.28
CA LEU A 5 10.52 13.73 -21.88
C LEU A 5 11.33 14.84 -22.56
N GLN A 6 12.26 15.45 -21.82
CA GLN A 6 13.08 16.58 -22.28
C GLN A 6 12.26 17.69 -22.97
N GLY A 7 12.82 18.36 -23.97
CA GLY A 7 12.18 19.46 -24.68
C GLY A 7 12.15 20.75 -23.87
N ASN A 8 11.33 21.71 -24.27
CA ASN A 8 11.24 23.02 -23.61
C ASN A 8 9.98 23.15 -22.71
N ALA A 9 9.13 22.12 -22.68
CA ALA A 9 7.90 22.11 -21.89
C ALA A 9 8.03 21.53 -20.48
N LYS A 10 9.26 21.27 -20.00
CA LYS A 10 9.53 20.78 -18.62
C LYS A 10 8.72 19.54 -18.23
N GLY A 11 8.49 18.63 -19.18
CA GLY A 11 7.76 17.38 -18.97
C GLY A 11 6.25 17.53 -18.82
N GLN A 12 5.66 18.67 -19.22
CA GLN A 12 4.20 18.82 -19.27
C GLN A 12 3.56 17.74 -20.16
N PRO A 13 2.32 17.31 -19.87
CA PRO A 13 1.64 16.31 -20.66
C PRO A 13 1.32 16.82 -22.07
N CYS A 14 1.25 15.90 -23.03
CA CYS A 14 0.79 16.18 -24.38
C CYS A 14 -0.64 16.73 -24.37
N VAL A 15 -0.91 17.70 -25.24
CA VAL A 15 -2.26 18.18 -25.54
C VAL A 15 -2.66 17.64 -26.90
N PHE A 16 -3.75 16.87 -26.94
CA PHE A 16 -4.32 16.36 -28.18
C PHE A 16 -5.77 16.85 -28.34
N PRO A 17 -6.17 17.28 -29.54
CA PRO A 17 -5.30 17.55 -30.69
C PRO A 17 -4.39 18.79 -30.50
N PHE A 18 -3.30 18.87 -31.27
CA PHE A 18 -2.50 20.09 -31.43
C PHE A 18 -2.25 20.45 -32.89
N ILE A 19 -1.98 21.73 -33.18
CA ILE A 19 -1.70 22.26 -34.52
C ILE A 19 -0.20 22.46 -34.72
N TYR A 20 0.36 21.91 -35.80
CA TYR A 20 1.73 22.15 -36.27
C TYR A 20 1.75 22.30 -37.79
N GLU A 21 2.34 23.40 -38.27
CA GLU A 21 2.33 23.83 -39.68
C GLU A 21 0.93 23.82 -40.30
N GLY A 22 -0.05 24.31 -39.53
CA GLY A 22 -1.46 24.35 -39.94
C GLY A 22 -2.15 22.98 -40.06
N LYS A 23 -1.50 21.88 -39.66
CA LYS A 23 -2.08 20.53 -39.62
C LYS A 23 -2.35 20.10 -38.20
N GLN A 24 -3.46 19.41 -38.01
CA GLN A 24 -3.87 18.88 -36.70
C GLN A 24 -3.33 17.48 -36.48
N TYR A 25 -2.73 17.23 -35.32
CA TYR A 25 -2.21 15.93 -34.89
C TYR A 25 -2.94 15.47 -33.62
N ASN A 26 -3.39 14.22 -33.60
CA ASN A 26 -4.11 13.61 -32.47
C ASN A 26 -3.24 12.63 -31.66
N GLU A 27 -2.01 12.43 -32.10
CA GLU A 27 -1.03 11.52 -31.49
C GLU A 27 0.37 12.10 -31.65
N CYS A 28 1.36 11.44 -31.03
CA CYS A 28 2.76 11.82 -31.18
C CYS A 28 3.21 11.65 -32.64
N THR A 29 4.01 12.58 -33.13
CA THR A 29 4.45 12.63 -34.54
C THR A 29 5.95 12.83 -34.62
N ASP A 30 6.58 12.40 -35.71
CA ASP A 30 7.96 12.72 -36.07
C ASP A 30 8.04 13.87 -37.10
N ALA A 31 6.89 14.44 -37.48
CA ALA A 31 6.82 15.55 -38.42
C ALA A 31 7.76 16.71 -38.02
N GLY A 32 8.45 17.28 -39.00
CA GLY A 32 9.45 18.32 -38.77
C GLY A 32 10.81 17.82 -38.26
N ARG A 33 11.00 16.49 -38.13
CA ARG A 33 12.27 15.89 -37.69
C ARG A 33 12.77 14.83 -38.67
N SER A 34 14.09 14.72 -38.78
CA SER A 34 14.77 13.73 -39.62
C SER A 34 15.32 12.53 -38.84
N ASP A 35 15.31 12.59 -37.51
CA ASP A 35 15.81 11.55 -36.60
C ASP A 35 14.74 10.50 -36.24
N GLY A 36 13.49 10.70 -36.67
CA GLY A 36 12.37 9.81 -36.34
C GLY A 36 11.98 9.84 -34.86
N TRP A 37 12.30 10.92 -34.13
CA TRP A 37 11.92 11.06 -32.73
C TRP A 37 10.49 11.57 -32.63
N LEU A 38 9.63 10.76 -31.99
CA LEU A 38 8.24 11.11 -31.75
C LEU A 38 8.13 12.20 -30.68
N TRP A 39 7.39 13.25 -30.99
CA TRP A 39 7.14 14.38 -30.10
C TRP A 39 5.67 14.79 -30.14
N CYS A 40 5.26 15.56 -29.14
CA CYS A 40 3.94 16.17 -29.08
C CYS A 40 4.05 17.61 -28.56
N ALA A 41 3.08 18.44 -28.90
CA ALA A 41 2.92 19.73 -28.27
C ALA A 41 2.31 19.60 -26.88
N THR A 42 2.64 20.54 -25.99
CA THR A 42 2.04 20.62 -24.65
C THR A 42 1.02 21.77 -24.55
N THR A 43 0.64 22.33 -25.69
CA THR A 43 -0.44 23.32 -25.87
C THR A 43 -1.20 22.99 -27.15
N ALA A 44 -2.40 23.58 -27.32
CA ALA A 44 -3.25 23.29 -28.47
C ALA A 44 -2.70 23.87 -29.80
N ASP A 45 -1.96 24.97 -29.74
CA ASP A 45 -1.36 25.63 -30.91
C ASP A 45 0.17 25.69 -30.76
N PHE A 46 0.86 24.72 -31.34
CA PHE A 46 2.32 24.69 -31.30
C PHE A 46 2.93 25.75 -32.21
N ASP A 47 2.27 26.12 -33.30
CA ASP A 47 2.79 27.14 -34.22
C ASP A 47 2.94 28.50 -33.52
N ALA A 48 2.02 28.80 -32.59
CA ALA A 48 2.07 29.97 -31.72
C ALA A 48 3.02 29.79 -30.52
N ASP A 49 2.84 28.75 -29.71
CA ASP A 49 3.49 28.65 -28.38
C ASP A 49 4.89 28.01 -28.43
N ARG A 50 5.16 27.18 -29.43
CA ARG A 50 6.42 26.45 -29.62
C ARG A 50 6.83 25.58 -28.42
N LEU A 51 5.88 25.11 -27.61
CA LEU A 51 6.12 24.24 -26.46
C LEU A 51 5.92 22.77 -26.82
N TYR A 52 6.97 21.97 -26.64
CA TYR A 52 6.97 20.53 -26.94
C TYR A 52 7.82 19.73 -25.95
N GLY A 53 7.64 18.41 -26.03
CA GLY A 53 8.59 17.43 -25.53
C GLY A 53 8.47 16.11 -26.28
N PHE A 54 9.39 15.19 -26.01
CA PHE A 54 9.42 13.90 -26.67
C PHE A 54 8.44 12.93 -26.02
N CYS A 55 7.76 12.14 -26.84
CA CYS A 55 6.86 11.13 -26.33
C CYS A 55 7.64 9.92 -25.82
N PRO A 56 7.30 9.39 -24.63
CA PRO A 56 7.89 8.16 -24.14
C PRO A 56 7.39 6.97 -24.94
N LEU A 57 8.30 6.05 -25.27
CA LEU A 57 7.97 4.79 -25.93
C LEU A 57 8.16 3.64 -24.94
N ILE A 58 7.14 2.80 -24.80
CA ILE A 58 7.09 1.72 -23.79
C ILE A 58 8.27 0.74 -23.93
N ASN A 59 8.70 0.48 -25.17
CA ASN A 59 9.74 -0.51 -25.48
C ASN A 59 11.11 0.12 -25.78
N ASP A 60 11.27 1.43 -25.64
CA ASP A 60 12.54 2.10 -25.88
C ASP A 60 13.37 2.16 -24.60
N THR A 61 14.45 1.38 -24.56
CA THR A 61 15.47 1.40 -23.51
C THR A 61 16.81 1.96 -23.99
N GLU A 62 16.87 2.51 -25.21
CA GLU A 62 18.12 2.93 -25.82
C GLU A 62 18.29 4.46 -25.81
N ARG A 63 17.20 5.23 -25.99
CA ARG A 63 17.32 6.69 -26.20
C ARG A 63 17.46 7.50 -24.92
N PHE A 64 16.72 7.14 -23.87
CA PHE A 64 16.61 7.93 -22.63
C PHE A 64 17.04 7.17 -21.37
N TRP A 65 17.47 5.92 -21.53
CA TRP A 65 17.82 5.06 -20.41
C TRP A 65 19.32 4.82 -20.38
N THR A 66 19.85 4.63 -19.18
CA THR A 66 21.22 4.23 -18.92
C THR A 66 21.18 2.88 -18.20
N GLU A 67 21.82 1.86 -18.78
CA GLU A 67 21.90 0.54 -18.20
C GLU A 67 23.10 0.43 -17.24
N ASP A 68 22.85 -0.09 -16.04
CA ASP A 68 23.90 -0.67 -15.21
C ASP A 68 24.17 -2.10 -15.69
N VAL A 69 25.23 -2.25 -16.50
CA VAL A 69 25.64 -3.53 -17.10
C VAL A 69 25.85 -4.64 -16.06
N SER A 70 26.17 -4.29 -14.80
CA SER A 70 26.37 -5.28 -13.74
C SER A 70 25.06 -5.91 -13.21
N THR A 71 23.95 -5.17 -13.30
CA THR A 71 22.65 -5.60 -12.77
C THR A 71 21.58 -5.76 -13.85
N GLY A 72 21.81 -5.24 -15.06
CA GLY A 72 20.83 -5.17 -16.16
C GLY A 72 19.67 -4.20 -15.88
N ILE A 73 19.80 -3.33 -14.87
CA ILE A 73 18.79 -2.35 -14.49
C ILE A 73 18.98 -1.08 -15.31
N HIS A 74 17.87 -0.55 -15.82
CA HIS A 74 17.85 0.68 -16.61
C HIS A 74 17.35 1.85 -15.77
N TYR A 75 18.01 3.00 -15.90
CA TYR A 75 17.66 4.24 -15.20
C TYR A 75 17.46 5.40 -16.18
N GLN A 76 16.41 6.20 -15.99
CA GLN A 76 16.12 7.39 -16.80
C GLN A 76 16.13 8.63 -15.90
N MET A 77 17.01 9.59 -16.21
CA MET A 77 17.21 10.82 -15.43
C MET A 77 16.51 12.00 -16.11
N ASN A 78 15.33 12.37 -15.61
CA ASN A 78 14.50 13.43 -16.19
C ASN A 78 14.81 14.78 -15.52
N SER A 79 16.01 15.31 -15.79
CA SER A 79 16.56 16.51 -15.14
C SER A 79 15.98 17.84 -15.61
N GLU A 80 15.42 17.89 -16.82
CA GLU A 80 14.79 19.09 -17.40
C GLU A 80 13.30 19.19 -17.07
N SER A 81 12.74 18.16 -16.44
CA SER A 81 11.34 18.11 -16.03
C SER A 81 11.10 18.85 -14.72
N ALA A 82 9.87 19.34 -14.54
CA ALA A 82 9.42 19.98 -13.30
C ALA A 82 8.01 19.47 -12.93
N LEU A 83 7.95 18.26 -12.36
CA LEU A 83 6.71 17.55 -12.05
C LEU A 83 6.53 17.33 -10.54
N THR A 84 5.28 17.23 -10.09
CA THR A 84 4.98 16.76 -8.72
C THR A 84 5.36 15.30 -8.57
N TRP A 85 5.50 14.81 -7.33
CA TRP A 85 5.88 13.41 -7.09
C TRP A 85 4.90 12.43 -7.75
N HIS A 86 3.60 12.70 -7.66
CA HIS A 86 2.56 11.86 -8.29
C HIS A 86 2.61 11.90 -9.83
N GLN A 87 2.89 13.07 -10.42
CA GLN A 87 3.05 13.22 -11.87
C GLN A 87 4.29 12.50 -12.37
N ALA A 88 5.42 12.65 -11.66
CA ALA A 88 6.66 11.95 -11.94
C ALA A 88 6.47 10.42 -11.87
N ARG A 89 5.73 9.93 -10.87
CA ARG A 89 5.36 8.52 -10.76
C ARG A 89 4.59 8.02 -11.98
N LYS A 90 3.52 8.72 -12.36
CA LYS A 90 2.73 8.38 -13.57
C LYS A 90 3.59 8.38 -14.84
N SER A 91 4.53 9.32 -14.95
CA SER A 91 5.47 9.38 -16.07
C SER A 91 6.43 8.17 -16.15
N CYS A 92 6.82 7.60 -15.01
CA CYS A 92 7.57 6.33 -15.00
C CYS A 92 6.66 5.14 -15.33
N GLN A 93 5.46 5.10 -14.73
CA GLN A 93 4.51 3.99 -14.91
C GLN A 93 4.05 3.82 -16.36
N GLN A 94 3.81 4.92 -17.08
CA GLN A 94 3.46 4.87 -18.51
C GLN A 94 4.58 4.26 -19.40
N GLN A 95 5.80 4.08 -18.87
CA GLN A 95 6.95 3.49 -19.55
C GLN A 95 7.28 2.05 -19.08
N ASN A 96 6.34 1.39 -18.37
CA ASN A 96 6.57 0.10 -17.69
C ASN A 96 7.75 0.15 -16.72
N ALA A 97 7.89 1.26 -16.02
CA ALA A 97 8.90 1.51 -15.01
C ALA A 97 8.25 2.06 -13.74
N GLU A 98 9.05 2.31 -12.70
CA GLU A 98 8.61 2.96 -11.49
C GLU A 98 9.61 4.05 -11.09
N LEU A 99 9.23 4.97 -10.20
CA LEU A 99 10.20 5.86 -9.57
C LEU A 99 11.33 5.08 -8.91
N LEU A 100 12.53 5.69 -8.89
CA LEU A 100 13.73 5.06 -8.37
C LEU A 100 13.54 4.51 -6.94
N SER A 101 13.74 3.21 -6.79
CA SER A 101 13.94 2.54 -5.49
C SER A 101 15.41 2.18 -5.34
N ILE A 102 16.02 2.46 -4.18
CA ILE A 102 17.40 2.08 -3.88
C ILE A 102 17.39 1.05 -2.76
N THR A 103 17.73 -0.20 -3.07
CA THR A 103 17.67 -1.33 -2.11
C THR A 103 19.03 -1.89 -1.75
N GLU A 104 20.08 -1.50 -2.47
CA GLU A 104 21.45 -2.02 -2.35
C GLU A 104 22.47 -0.88 -2.25
N ILE A 105 23.56 -1.12 -1.52
CA ILE A 105 24.65 -0.13 -1.36
C ILE A 105 25.33 0.17 -2.72
N HIS A 106 25.52 -0.85 -3.56
CA HIS A 106 26.09 -0.69 -4.91
C HIS A 106 25.22 0.19 -5.80
N GLU A 107 23.90 0.01 -5.75
CA GLU A 107 22.94 0.83 -6.51
C GLU A 107 23.03 2.31 -6.11
N GLN A 108 23.13 2.60 -4.80
CA GLN A 108 23.32 3.96 -4.30
C GLN A 108 24.60 4.60 -4.84
N ALA A 109 25.71 3.86 -4.89
CA ALA A 109 26.98 4.35 -5.40
C ALA A 109 26.90 4.66 -6.90
N TYR A 110 26.34 3.73 -7.68
CA TYR A 110 26.17 3.90 -9.12
C TYR A 110 25.30 5.12 -9.47
N ILE A 111 24.13 5.24 -8.85
CA ILE A 111 23.22 6.37 -9.07
C ILE A 111 23.80 7.69 -8.54
N GLY A 112 24.54 7.63 -7.44
CA GLY A 112 25.26 8.78 -6.91
C GLY A 112 26.26 9.36 -7.92
N GLU A 113 27.04 8.50 -8.57
CA GLU A 113 27.99 8.94 -9.61
C GLU A 113 27.28 9.46 -10.86
N LEU A 114 26.19 8.82 -11.32
CA LEU A 114 25.39 9.31 -12.45
C LEU A 114 24.80 10.70 -12.22
N THR A 115 24.42 11.00 -10.98
CA THR A 115 23.76 12.26 -10.62
C THR A 115 24.70 13.35 -10.14
N LYS A 116 25.99 13.06 -9.98
CA LYS A 116 27.02 13.97 -9.44
C LYS A 116 27.17 15.29 -10.19
N LYS A 117 26.87 15.30 -11.50
CA LYS A 117 26.93 16.50 -12.34
C LYS A 117 25.80 17.49 -12.08
N PHE A 118 24.73 17.06 -11.42
CA PHE A 118 23.56 17.90 -11.16
C PHE A 118 23.70 18.63 -9.83
N SER A 119 23.13 19.83 -9.76
CA SER A 119 23.15 20.66 -8.56
C SER A 119 21.77 20.80 -7.92
N PHE A 120 20.82 19.95 -8.25
CA PHE A 120 19.45 19.97 -7.72
C PHE A 120 19.00 18.55 -7.39
N ALA A 121 18.00 18.45 -6.51
CA ALA A 121 17.46 17.18 -6.06
C ALA A 121 16.48 16.58 -7.08
N PHE A 122 16.37 15.25 -7.04
CA PHE A 122 15.44 14.48 -7.87
C PHE A 122 14.41 13.77 -7.01
N TRP A 123 13.17 13.69 -7.49
CA TRP A 123 12.19 12.75 -6.94
C TRP A 123 12.68 11.31 -7.09
N ILE A 124 12.52 10.56 -6.02
CA ILE A 124 12.70 9.11 -5.94
C ILE A 124 11.40 8.46 -5.43
N GLY A 125 11.28 7.15 -5.49
CA GLY A 125 10.04 6.44 -5.15
C GLY A 125 9.72 6.40 -3.64
N LEU A 126 10.57 6.93 -2.79
CA LEU A 126 10.45 6.88 -1.33
C LEU A 126 9.29 7.77 -0.86
N ASN A 127 8.38 7.25 -0.04
CA ASN A 127 7.22 8.00 0.45
C ASN A 127 6.66 7.44 1.77
N THR A 128 5.86 8.25 2.46
CA THR A 128 4.99 7.86 3.59
C THR A 128 3.57 8.36 3.31
N LEU A 129 3.03 8.03 2.14
CA LEU A 129 1.66 8.43 1.78
C LEU A 129 0.63 7.73 2.67
N ASN A 130 0.92 6.50 3.11
CA ASN A 130 0.02 5.75 3.99
C ASN A 130 0.35 6.12 5.43
N PHE A 131 -0.53 6.91 6.04
CA PHE A 131 -0.40 7.46 7.39
C PHE A 131 -0.22 6.42 8.49
N ASN A 132 -0.74 5.21 8.29
CA ASN A 132 -0.63 4.13 9.26
C ASN A 132 0.70 3.36 9.11
N SER A 133 1.39 3.50 7.98
CA SER A 133 2.66 2.85 7.68
C SER A 133 3.86 3.80 7.72
N GLY A 134 5.06 3.23 7.82
CA GLY A 134 6.33 3.93 7.74
C GLY A 134 6.77 4.23 6.31
N TRP A 135 8.07 4.51 6.17
CA TRP A 135 8.67 4.78 4.86
C TRP A 135 8.63 3.54 3.96
N GLN A 136 8.23 3.73 2.70
CA GLN A 136 8.14 2.67 1.70
C GLN A 136 8.55 3.16 0.31
N TRP A 137 9.00 2.24 -0.54
CA TRP A 137 9.22 2.53 -1.96
C TRP A 137 7.95 2.31 -2.77
N ALA A 138 7.68 3.22 -3.70
CA ALA A 138 6.74 2.98 -4.79
C ALA A 138 7.10 1.70 -5.55
N GLY A 139 6.09 0.93 -5.98
CA GLY A 139 6.28 -0.35 -6.68
C GLY A 139 6.73 -1.52 -5.81
N GLY A 140 6.61 -1.41 -4.47
CA GLY A 140 6.72 -2.55 -3.55
C GLY A 140 8.14 -3.04 -3.25
N SER A 141 9.18 -2.33 -3.69
CA SER A 141 10.55 -2.68 -3.29
C SER A 141 10.75 -2.51 -1.77
N PRO A 142 11.52 -3.39 -1.10
CA PRO A 142 11.67 -3.36 0.35
C PRO A 142 12.49 -2.15 0.81
N PHE A 143 12.00 -1.43 1.81
CA PHE A 143 12.71 -0.32 2.45
C PHE A 143 13.68 -0.85 3.51
N ARG A 144 14.75 -1.51 3.05
CA ARG A 144 15.77 -2.16 3.91
C ARG A 144 17.13 -1.47 3.96
N TYR A 145 17.38 -0.53 3.06
CA TYR A 145 18.60 0.27 3.01
C TYR A 145 18.24 1.72 3.30
N LEU A 146 19.00 2.39 4.17
CA LEU A 146 18.77 3.77 4.56
C LEU A 146 19.99 4.63 4.21
N ASN A 147 19.75 5.77 3.56
CA ASN A 147 20.80 6.76 3.27
C ASN A 147 20.32 8.20 3.47
N TRP A 148 19.60 8.45 4.56
CA TRP A 148 19.12 9.78 4.91
C TRP A 148 20.27 10.79 5.08
N ALA A 149 20.01 12.04 4.68
CA ALA A 149 20.86 13.17 4.99
C ALA A 149 20.77 13.52 6.49
N PRO A 150 21.80 14.13 7.10
CA PRO A 150 21.71 14.61 8.47
C PRO A 150 20.48 15.50 8.69
N GLY A 151 19.68 15.19 9.71
CA GLY A 151 18.43 15.88 10.02
C GLY A 151 17.20 15.43 9.21
N SER A 152 17.36 14.49 8.29
CA SER A 152 16.26 13.82 7.56
C SER A 152 16.03 12.40 8.12
N PRO A 153 14.79 11.89 8.08
CA PRO A 153 13.58 12.58 7.60
C PRO A 153 13.13 13.68 8.58
N PHE A 154 12.82 14.86 8.02
CA PHE A 154 12.22 15.97 8.75
C PHE A 154 10.86 15.55 9.30
N LEU A 155 10.61 15.82 10.58
CA LEU A 155 9.35 15.49 11.26
C LEU A 155 8.22 16.50 11.01
N LEU A 156 8.40 17.43 10.06
CA LEU A 156 7.38 18.44 9.75
C LEU A 156 6.18 17.80 9.01
N PRO A 157 4.93 18.13 9.41
CA PRO A 157 3.73 17.67 8.71
C PRO A 157 3.77 17.99 7.21
N GLY A 158 3.31 17.04 6.38
CA GLY A 158 3.18 17.22 4.93
C GLY A 158 4.44 17.03 4.08
N LYS A 159 5.62 16.81 4.68
CA LYS A 159 6.84 16.41 3.95
C LYS A 159 6.97 14.89 3.87
N ILE A 160 6.17 14.27 3.03
CA ILE A 160 5.98 12.81 3.00
C ILE A 160 6.50 12.14 1.71
N CYS A 161 7.19 12.87 0.84
CA CYS A 161 7.82 12.33 -0.38
C CYS A 161 9.34 12.52 -0.34
N GLY A 162 10.08 11.49 -0.72
CA GLY A 162 11.55 11.47 -0.69
C GLY A 162 12.19 12.03 -1.95
N VAL A 163 13.29 12.74 -1.78
CA VAL A 163 14.18 13.20 -2.84
C VAL A 163 15.60 12.72 -2.59
N MET A 164 16.36 12.53 -3.67
CA MET A 164 17.80 12.32 -3.60
C MET A 164 18.52 13.61 -3.98
N ASN A 165 19.46 14.07 -3.15
CA ASN A 165 20.15 15.33 -3.35
C ASN A 165 21.64 15.14 -3.68
N PRO A 166 22.05 15.33 -4.94
CA PRO A 166 23.44 15.20 -5.36
C PRO A 166 24.41 16.13 -4.60
N ARG A 167 23.97 17.33 -4.17
CA ARG A 167 24.81 18.26 -3.38
C ARG A 167 25.13 17.74 -1.99
N LYS A 168 24.36 16.76 -1.49
CA LYS A 168 24.56 16.11 -0.20
C LYS A 168 25.07 14.68 -0.37
N ASN A 169 25.97 14.46 -1.34
CA ASN A 169 26.53 13.15 -1.67
C ASN A 169 25.45 12.11 -2.00
N ALA A 170 24.44 12.52 -2.77
CA ALA A 170 23.29 11.69 -3.16
C ALA A 170 22.52 11.07 -1.97
N LYS A 171 22.56 11.71 -0.79
CA LYS A 171 21.74 11.35 0.37
C LYS A 171 20.29 11.78 0.20
N TRP A 172 19.41 11.18 1.00
CA TRP A 172 17.97 11.35 0.88
C TRP A 172 17.43 12.40 1.84
N GLU A 173 16.44 13.15 1.38
CA GLU A 173 15.70 14.13 2.17
C GLU A 173 14.21 13.94 1.89
N ASN A 174 13.33 14.46 2.73
CA ASN A 174 11.89 14.48 2.48
C ASN A 174 11.36 15.89 2.24
N GLN A 175 10.42 15.99 1.30
CA GLN A 175 9.82 17.24 0.82
C GLN A 175 8.31 17.08 0.65
N ALA A 176 7.61 18.21 0.46
CA ALA A 176 6.20 18.22 0.13
C ALA A 176 5.98 17.69 -1.30
N CYS A 177 5.11 16.72 -1.48
CA CYS A 177 4.90 16.01 -2.75
C CYS A 177 4.44 16.90 -3.92
N ASN A 178 3.91 18.10 -3.62
CA ASN A 178 3.46 19.09 -4.60
C ASN A 178 4.58 19.96 -5.17
N GLN A 179 5.81 19.87 -4.64
CA GLN A 179 6.96 20.53 -5.25
C GLN A 179 7.20 19.99 -6.66
N ARG A 180 7.67 20.85 -7.56
CA ARG A 180 7.95 20.49 -8.94
C ARG A 180 9.45 20.33 -9.14
N LEU A 181 9.90 19.09 -9.34
CA LEU A 181 11.31 18.72 -9.46
C LEU A 181 11.52 17.79 -10.66
N GLY A 182 12.79 17.59 -11.03
CA GLY A 182 13.19 16.46 -11.86
C GLY A 182 13.01 15.14 -11.11
N TYR A 183 13.05 14.02 -11.83
CA TYR A 183 12.78 12.70 -11.26
C TYR A 183 13.61 11.61 -11.92
N ILE A 184 13.73 10.47 -11.26
CA ILE A 184 14.47 9.31 -11.79
C ILE A 184 13.51 8.11 -11.88
N CYS A 185 13.40 7.52 -13.06
CA CYS A 185 12.72 6.25 -13.25
C CYS A 185 13.71 5.09 -13.22
N LYS A 186 13.27 3.94 -12.71
CA LYS A 186 13.97 2.67 -12.68
C LYS A 186 13.13 1.60 -13.38
N LYS A 187 13.75 0.88 -14.31
CA LYS A 187 13.14 -0.22 -15.04
C LYS A 187 14.00 -1.46 -14.86
N ARG A 188 13.41 -2.53 -14.32
CA ARG A 188 14.06 -3.84 -14.23
C ARG A 188 13.67 -4.64 -15.47
N ASN A 189 14.61 -5.35 -16.08
CA ASN A 189 14.26 -6.40 -17.03
C ASN A 189 13.51 -7.49 -16.27
N PHE A 190 12.21 -7.62 -16.52
CA PHE A 190 11.37 -8.68 -15.97
C PHE A 190 11.85 -10.02 -16.56
N SER A 191 12.96 -10.56 -16.07
CA SER A 191 13.18 -12.00 -16.13
C SER A 191 12.12 -12.63 -15.23
N SER A 192 11.21 -13.35 -15.86
CA SER A 192 10.04 -14.04 -15.32
C SER A 192 10.37 -15.00 -14.17
N LYS A 193 10.79 -14.50 -13.02
CA LYS A 193 10.68 -15.19 -11.74
C LYS A 193 9.59 -14.47 -10.97
N SER A 194 8.36 -14.86 -11.27
CA SER A 194 7.23 -14.54 -10.42
C SER A 194 7.49 -15.07 -9.01
N ASP A 195 7.10 -14.33 -7.97
CA ASP A 195 6.99 -14.82 -6.57
C ASP A 195 5.91 -15.92 -6.41
N ILE A 196 5.42 -16.49 -7.52
CA ILE A 196 4.53 -17.64 -7.53
C ILE A 196 5.35 -18.84 -7.05
N LEU A 197 5.08 -19.30 -5.84
CA LEU A 197 5.58 -20.60 -5.39
C LEU A 197 5.12 -21.66 -6.41
N PRO A 198 6.01 -22.54 -6.90
CA PRO A 198 5.60 -23.71 -7.66
C PRO A 198 4.49 -24.44 -6.90
N LYS A 199 3.47 -24.96 -7.61
CA LYS A 199 2.35 -25.73 -6.99
C LYS A 199 2.83 -26.85 -6.04
N GLU A 200 4.08 -27.30 -6.19
CA GLU A 200 4.75 -28.27 -5.33
C GLU A 200 5.05 -27.78 -3.90
N GLU A 201 5.18 -26.48 -3.66
CA GLU A 201 5.43 -25.91 -2.32
C GLU A 201 4.14 -25.54 -1.56
N LEU A 202 2.99 -25.56 -2.24
CA LEU A 202 1.65 -25.41 -1.64
C LEU A 202 1.09 -26.73 -1.07
N ARG A 203 1.90 -27.80 -1.05
CA ARG A 203 1.49 -29.08 -0.46
C ARG A 203 1.35 -28.93 1.06
N PRO A 204 0.32 -29.55 1.66
CA PRO A 204 0.17 -29.52 3.10
C PRO A 204 1.41 -30.14 3.79
N ILE A 205 1.83 -29.49 4.87
CA ILE A 205 3.02 -29.85 5.64
C ILE A 205 2.63 -30.18 7.07
N LYS A 206 3.36 -31.10 7.69
CA LYS A 206 3.17 -31.44 9.10
C LYS A 206 4.21 -30.73 9.95
N CYS A 207 3.73 -29.91 10.88
CA CYS A 207 4.55 -29.24 11.88
C CYS A 207 4.50 -29.98 13.22
N PRO A 208 5.56 -29.88 14.04
CA PRO A 208 5.54 -30.39 15.42
C PRO A 208 4.47 -29.70 16.27
N ASP A 209 4.09 -30.33 17.38
CA ASP A 209 3.12 -29.73 18.32
C ASP A 209 3.58 -28.34 18.79
N GLY A 210 2.65 -27.40 18.82
CA GLY A 210 2.93 -25.99 19.13
C GLY A 210 3.53 -25.17 17.99
N TRP A 211 3.62 -25.74 16.77
CA TRP A 211 4.02 -25.03 15.55
C TRP A 211 2.90 -25.04 14.52
N TRP A 212 2.71 -23.90 13.86
CA TRP A 212 1.67 -23.70 12.87
C TRP A 212 2.24 -23.74 11.45
N PRO A 213 1.67 -24.57 10.55
CA PRO A 213 2.12 -24.67 9.17
C PRO A 213 1.63 -23.49 8.34
N TYR A 214 2.52 -22.92 7.53
CA TYR A 214 2.19 -21.96 6.49
C TYR A 214 3.23 -21.99 5.37
N ALA A 215 2.79 -22.08 4.12
CA ALA A 215 3.65 -21.92 2.94
C ALA A 215 4.97 -22.72 2.98
N GLY A 216 4.89 -24.01 3.33
CA GLY A 216 6.08 -24.86 3.41
C GLY A 216 7.00 -24.61 4.62
N HIS A 217 6.56 -23.83 5.61
CA HIS A 217 7.29 -23.52 6.84
C HIS A 217 6.43 -23.70 8.09
N CYS A 218 7.09 -23.85 9.24
CA CYS A 218 6.46 -23.94 10.54
C CYS A 218 6.81 -22.73 11.39
N TYR A 219 5.81 -22.12 12.05
CA TYR A 219 5.99 -20.90 12.87
C TYR A 219 5.52 -21.13 14.31
N SER A 220 6.14 -20.44 15.26
CA SER A 220 5.72 -20.51 16.66
C SER A 220 6.08 -19.23 17.42
N ILE A 221 5.10 -18.66 18.14
CA ILE A 221 5.30 -17.53 19.05
C ILE A 221 5.79 -18.06 20.40
N GLN A 222 6.92 -17.52 20.86
CA GLN A 222 7.47 -17.73 22.19
C GLN A 222 7.22 -16.48 23.03
N ARG A 223 6.45 -16.64 24.12
CA ARG A 223 6.08 -15.52 25.01
C ARG A 223 7.02 -15.34 26.20
N GLU A 224 8.01 -16.22 26.36
CA GLU A 224 9.06 -16.05 27.36
C GLU A 224 9.96 -14.88 26.92
N PRO A 225 10.06 -13.79 27.70
CA PRO A 225 10.81 -12.62 27.27
C PRO A 225 12.32 -12.89 27.19
N LYS A 226 12.93 -12.55 26.05
CA LYS A 226 14.37 -12.65 25.83
C LYS A 226 14.87 -11.43 25.05
N ILE A 227 16.16 -11.12 25.21
CA ILE A 227 16.85 -10.17 24.31
C ILE A 227 17.00 -10.79 22.93
N TRP A 228 17.19 -9.98 21.89
CA TRP A 228 17.16 -10.46 20.51
C TRP A 228 18.17 -11.61 20.23
N LYS A 229 19.40 -11.48 20.73
CA LYS A 229 20.46 -12.50 20.56
C LYS A 229 20.13 -13.84 21.25
N ASP A 230 19.49 -13.79 22.42
CA ASP A 230 19.08 -14.97 23.17
C ASP A 230 17.85 -15.62 22.53
N ALA A 231 16.91 -14.81 22.03
CA ALA A 231 15.77 -15.27 21.25
C ALA A 231 16.22 -16.00 19.98
N LEU A 232 17.20 -15.44 19.25
CA LEU A 232 17.83 -16.08 18.10
C LEU A 232 18.44 -17.43 18.47
N THR A 233 19.23 -17.48 19.54
CA THR A 233 19.85 -18.72 20.03
C THR A 233 18.79 -19.75 20.43
N ALA A 234 17.69 -19.32 21.05
CA ALA A 234 16.59 -20.18 21.44
C ALA A 234 15.83 -20.74 20.22
N CYS A 235 15.62 -19.97 19.14
CA CYS A 235 15.04 -20.48 17.91
C CYS A 235 15.99 -21.48 17.21
N LYS A 236 17.30 -21.19 17.18
CA LYS A 236 18.33 -22.11 16.66
C LYS A 236 18.38 -23.42 17.42
N GLY A 237 18.21 -23.39 18.75
CA GLY A 237 18.08 -24.59 19.58
C GLY A 237 16.82 -25.44 19.29
N LYS A 238 15.88 -24.95 18.49
CA LYS A 238 14.66 -25.66 18.05
C LYS A 238 14.68 -26.01 16.56
N ASP A 239 15.87 -26.07 15.96
CA ASP A 239 16.14 -26.31 14.52
C ASP A 239 15.48 -25.27 13.60
N GLY A 240 15.37 -24.03 14.08
CA GLY A 240 14.82 -22.91 13.33
C GLY A 240 15.70 -21.67 13.40
N ASP A 241 15.11 -20.54 13.07
CA ASP A 241 15.69 -19.22 13.25
C ASP A 241 14.58 -18.24 13.71
N LEU A 242 14.92 -17.00 14.02
CA LEU A 242 13.90 -15.95 14.15
C LEU A 242 13.16 -15.79 12.82
N ALA A 243 11.87 -15.49 12.89
CA ALA A 243 11.03 -15.47 11.70
C ALA A 243 11.46 -14.39 10.71
N SER A 244 11.71 -14.82 9.47
CA SER A 244 11.77 -14.01 8.26
C SER A 244 10.40 -13.89 7.61
N VAL A 245 10.14 -12.76 6.95
CA VAL A 245 8.86 -12.44 6.27
C VAL A 245 9.13 -11.91 4.87
N HIS A 246 8.57 -12.55 3.84
CA HIS A 246 8.95 -12.32 2.44
C HIS A 246 7.85 -11.74 1.56
N ASN A 247 6.61 -11.71 2.04
CA ASN A 247 5.47 -11.14 1.32
C ASN A 247 4.33 -10.82 2.29
N ILE A 248 3.32 -10.11 1.76
CA ILE A 248 2.15 -9.71 2.55
C ILE A 248 1.32 -10.91 3.02
N ALA A 249 1.32 -12.04 2.31
CA ALA A 249 0.56 -13.22 2.71
C ALA A 249 1.15 -13.91 3.95
N GLU A 250 2.48 -14.01 4.03
CA GLU A 250 3.20 -14.48 5.22
C GLU A 250 3.02 -13.55 6.41
N HIS A 251 3.13 -12.23 6.20
CA HIS A 251 2.83 -11.24 7.25
C HIS A 251 1.39 -11.38 7.76
N SER A 252 0.44 -11.50 6.85
CA SER A 252 -0.98 -11.65 7.18
C SER A 252 -1.26 -12.95 7.94
N PHE A 253 -0.53 -14.04 7.65
CA PHE A 253 -0.59 -15.27 8.44
C PHE A 253 -0.12 -15.06 9.88
N LEU A 254 0.99 -14.35 10.09
CA LEU A 254 1.52 -14.07 11.44
C LEU A 254 0.50 -13.31 12.29
N VAL A 255 -0.16 -12.31 11.71
CA VAL A 255 -1.15 -11.47 12.41
C VAL A 255 -2.46 -12.21 12.66
N SER A 256 -2.98 -12.95 11.67
CA SER A 256 -4.32 -13.54 11.76
C SER A 256 -4.37 -14.94 12.38
N GLN A 257 -3.39 -15.81 12.10
CA GLN A 257 -3.51 -17.24 12.41
C GLN A 257 -2.57 -17.73 13.53
N LEU A 258 -1.49 -17.01 13.82
CA LEU A 258 -0.48 -17.46 14.78
C LEU A 258 -0.84 -17.17 16.26
N GLY A 259 -2.00 -16.56 16.50
CA GLY A 259 -2.44 -16.15 17.84
C GLY A 259 -1.69 -14.91 18.36
N TYR A 260 -1.27 -14.03 17.44
CA TYR A 260 -0.74 -12.71 17.74
C TYR A 260 -1.78 -11.84 18.45
N LYS A 261 -1.33 -10.96 19.35
CA LYS A 261 -2.19 -9.97 20.01
C LYS A 261 -1.67 -8.56 19.73
N PRO A 262 -2.54 -7.58 19.41
CA PRO A 262 -2.15 -6.18 19.16
C PRO A 262 -1.33 -5.52 20.28
N THR A 263 -1.47 -6.00 21.52
CA THR A 263 -0.75 -5.50 22.71
C THR A 263 0.65 -6.10 22.87
N GLU A 264 1.02 -7.10 22.07
CA GLU A 264 2.32 -7.78 22.13
C GLU A 264 3.34 -7.10 21.21
N GLU A 265 4.58 -7.03 21.67
CA GLU A 265 5.77 -6.73 20.86
C GLU A 265 6.59 -8.02 20.74
N LEU A 266 6.84 -8.48 19.51
CA LEU A 266 7.51 -9.75 19.24
C LEU A 266 8.72 -9.55 18.34
N TRP A 267 9.89 -10.10 18.71
CA TRP A 267 11.08 -10.07 17.87
C TRP A 267 10.88 -10.81 16.55
N LEU A 268 11.36 -10.19 15.48
CA LEU A 268 11.58 -10.77 14.15
C LEU A 268 13.09 -10.95 13.90
N GLY A 269 13.45 -11.70 12.85
CA GLY A 269 14.85 -11.91 12.48
C GLY A 269 15.55 -10.71 11.80
N LEU A 270 14.80 -9.64 11.48
CA LEU A 270 15.33 -8.49 10.73
C LEU A 270 16.20 -7.63 11.65
N ASN A 271 17.40 -7.30 11.19
CA ASN A 271 18.37 -6.51 11.95
C ASN A 271 19.40 -5.85 11.00
N ASP A 272 20.11 -4.82 11.45
CA ASP A 272 21.24 -4.20 10.73
C ASP A 272 22.57 -4.27 11.52
N LEU A 273 22.68 -5.24 12.44
CA LEU A 273 23.84 -5.45 13.33
C LEU A 273 25.16 -5.68 12.58
N LYS A 274 25.11 -6.23 11.37
CA LYS A 274 26.30 -6.53 10.56
C LYS A 274 26.78 -5.30 9.78
N ALA A 275 25.84 -4.47 9.33
CA ALA A 275 26.11 -3.28 8.54
C ALA A 275 25.02 -2.25 8.84
N HIS A 276 25.35 -1.25 9.66
CA HIS A 276 24.41 -0.19 10.03
C HIS A 276 23.73 0.40 8.80
N PHE A 277 22.42 0.66 8.92
CA PHE A 277 21.53 1.15 7.86
C PHE A 277 21.22 0.16 6.73
N TYR A 278 21.62 -1.10 6.89
CA TYR A 278 21.37 -2.16 5.91
C TYR A 278 20.78 -3.39 6.60
N PHE A 279 19.45 -3.50 6.55
CA PHE A 279 18.70 -4.56 7.23
C PHE A 279 18.78 -5.89 6.46
N GLU A 280 19.12 -6.96 7.18
CA GLU A 280 19.21 -8.34 6.70
C GLU A 280 18.44 -9.29 7.63
N TRP A 281 17.95 -10.41 7.10
CA TRP A 281 17.35 -11.47 7.91
C TRP A 281 18.43 -12.32 8.58
N SER A 282 18.22 -12.70 9.85
CA SER A 282 19.12 -13.56 10.62
C SER A 282 19.33 -14.96 10.04
N ASP A 283 18.35 -15.46 9.28
CA ASP A 283 18.40 -16.75 8.58
C ASP A 283 19.12 -16.69 7.22
N GLY A 284 19.58 -15.50 6.80
CA GLY A 284 20.31 -15.26 5.55
C GLY A 284 19.44 -15.22 4.29
N THR A 285 18.12 -15.32 4.42
CA THR A 285 17.21 -15.16 3.28
C THR A 285 17.17 -13.70 2.80
N PRO A 286 16.92 -13.43 1.50
CA PRO A 286 16.87 -12.07 0.99
C PRO A 286 15.67 -11.30 1.56
N VAL A 287 15.89 -10.03 1.92
CA VAL A 287 14.79 -9.14 2.34
C VAL A 287 14.06 -8.68 1.07
N THR A 288 12.91 -9.29 0.80
CA THR A 288 12.04 -9.00 -0.37
C THR A 288 10.83 -8.15 -0.01
N PHE A 289 10.52 -8.01 1.28
CA PHE A 289 9.32 -7.35 1.77
C PHE A 289 9.61 -6.61 3.08
N THR A 290 8.97 -5.47 3.26
CA THR A 290 8.99 -4.68 4.50
C THR A 290 7.64 -4.01 4.73
N LYS A 291 7.12 -4.07 5.96
CA LYS A 291 5.94 -3.29 6.38
C LYS A 291 6.24 -2.56 7.69
N TRP A 292 6.86 -1.38 7.55
CA TRP A 292 7.22 -0.53 8.68
C TRP A 292 5.99 0.15 9.30
N GLN A 293 6.03 0.31 10.61
CA GLN A 293 5.10 1.16 11.36
C GLN A 293 5.39 2.62 11.08
N CYS A 294 4.37 3.47 11.18
CA CYS A 294 4.52 4.92 11.05
C CYS A 294 5.73 5.45 11.82
N ARG A 295 6.53 6.30 11.16
CA ARG A 295 7.80 6.89 11.64
C ARG A 295 8.99 5.93 11.81
N HIS A 296 8.80 4.63 11.60
CA HIS A 296 9.91 3.66 11.57
C HIS A 296 10.40 3.41 10.13
N PRO A 297 11.65 2.92 9.98
CA PRO A 297 12.70 2.77 11.00
C PRO A 297 13.18 4.10 11.60
N THR A 298 13.36 4.14 12.93
CA THR A 298 13.89 5.30 13.68
C THR A 298 15.37 5.10 14.00
N TYR A 299 16.19 6.14 13.86
CA TYR A 299 17.64 6.10 14.12
C TYR A 299 18.10 7.28 14.98
N THR A 300 17.35 7.65 16.00
CA THR A 300 17.69 8.83 16.84
C THR A 300 18.95 8.62 17.65
N ASN A 301 19.20 7.40 18.14
CA ASN A 301 20.31 7.11 19.06
C ASN A 301 21.30 6.06 18.53
N GLY A 302 21.00 5.40 17.40
CA GLY A 302 21.85 4.38 16.79
C GLY A 302 21.98 3.11 17.64
N LEU A 303 20.98 2.82 18.48
CA LEU A 303 20.94 1.63 19.33
C LEU A 303 19.83 0.66 18.92
N GLU A 304 18.95 1.10 18.00
CA GLU A 304 17.76 0.39 17.58
C GLU A 304 18.01 -0.51 16.35
N ASP A 305 18.98 -1.42 16.47
CA ASP A 305 19.43 -2.27 15.35
C ASP A 305 18.57 -3.53 15.11
N CYS A 306 17.58 -3.78 15.97
CA CYS A 306 16.71 -4.97 15.93
C CYS A 306 15.26 -4.60 15.63
N VAL A 307 14.48 -5.53 15.08
CA VAL A 307 13.11 -5.25 14.62
C VAL A 307 12.07 -6.10 15.36
N VAL A 308 11.00 -5.44 15.79
CA VAL A 308 9.82 -6.06 16.40
C VAL A 308 8.59 -5.92 15.51
N MET A 309 7.66 -6.87 15.65
CA MET A 309 6.29 -6.79 15.18
C MET A 309 5.40 -6.27 16.32
N LYS A 310 4.61 -5.21 16.10
CA LYS A 310 3.72 -4.62 17.11
C LYS A 310 2.49 -3.90 16.54
N GLY A 311 1.52 -3.60 17.40
CA GLY A 311 0.31 -2.85 17.05
C GLY A 311 -0.78 -3.69 16.37
N GLN A 312 -1.92 -3.05 16.07
CA GLN A 312 -3.10 -3.74 15.55
C GLN A 312 -2.82 -4.55 14.27
N ASP A 313 -2.08 -3.96 13.33
CA ASP A 313 -1.78 -4.57 12.02
C ASP A 313 -0.45 -5.34 12.02
N GLY A 314 0.21 -5.47 13.17
CA GLY A 314 1.51 -6.14 13.29
C GLY A 314 2.59 -5.50 12.41
N TYR A 315 2.62 -4.17 12.30
CA TYR A 315 3.68 -3.46 11.57
C TYR A 315 5.01 -3.49 12.33
N TRP A 316 6.08 -3.24 11.59
CA TRP A 316 7.44 -3.44 12.08
C TRP A 316 8.01 -2.16 12.67
N ALA A 317 8.67 -2.25 13.80
CA ALA A 317 9.34 -1.12 14.43
C ALA A 317 10.77 -1.50 14.80
N THR A 318 11.70 -0.55 14.63
CA THR A 318 13.05 -0.69 15.17
C THR A 318 13.02 -0.56 16.69
N ALA A 319 13.84 -1.36 17.37
CA ALA A 319 13.91 -1.45 18.81
C ALA A 319 15.33 -1.81 19.27
N ILE A 320 15.66 -1.36 20.49
CA ILE A 320 16.93 -1.69 21.14
C ILE A 320 16.99 -3.20 21.40
N CYS A 321 18.02 -3.86 20.88
CA CYS A 321 18.17 -5.32 20.89
C CYS A 321 18.16 -5.96 22.29
N ASP A 322 18.54 -5.20 23.32
CA ASP A 322 18.62 -5.66 24.71
C ASP A 322 17.26 -5.63 25.46
N LYS A 323 16.17 -5.21 24.80
CA LYS A 323 14.83 -5.32 25.38
C LYS A 323 14.43 -6.79 25.52
N GLN A 324 13.87 -7.15 26.67
CA GLN A 324 13.31 -8.48 26.90
C GLN A 324 11.88 -8.56 26.35
N LEU A 325 11.70 -9.24 25.22
CA LEU A 325 10.41 -9.36 24.53
C LEU A 325 10.13 -10.82 24.13
N GLY A 326 8.87 -11.11 23.82
CA GLY A 326 8.52 -12.35 23.13
C GLY A 326 9.11 -12.37 21.72
N TYR A 327 9.06 -13.51 21.04
CA TYR A 327 9.72 -13.68 19.74
C TYR A 327 9.04 -14.75 18.88
N ILE A 328 9.19 -14.64 17.56
CA ILE A 328 8.62 -15.59 16.60
C ILE A 328 9.74 -16.42 16.01
N CYS A 329 9.64 -17.75 16.10
CA CYS A 329 10.56 -18.66 15.42
C CYS A 329 9.91 -19.19 14.12
N LYS A 330 10.75 -19.42 13.10
CA LYS A 330 10.39 -20.05 11.82
C LYS A 330 11.35 -21.22 11.55
N LYS A 331 10.84 -22.33 11.03
CA LYS A 331 11.66 -23.47 10.61
C LYS A 331 11.08 -24.25 9.44
N LYS A 332 11.91 -25.10 8.84
CA LYS A 332 11.47 -26.07 7.84
C LYS A 332 10.62 -27.19 8.49
N PRO A 333 9.64 -27.75 7.77
CA PRO A 333 8.77 -28.80 8.28
C PRO A 333 9.53 -30.12 8.47
N SER A 334 9.04 -30.96 9.38
CA SER A 334 9.65 -32.26 9.68
C SER A 334 9.38 -33.32 8.60
N SER A 335 8.27 -33.19 7.86
CA SER A 335 7.91 -34.06 6.72
C SER A 335 6.80 -33.44 5.87
N GLN A 336 6.66 -33.88 4.61
CA GLN A 336 5.49 -33.58 3.79
C GLN A 336 4.28 -34.37 4.29
N SER A 337 3.10 -33.75 4.39
CA SER A 337 1.90 -34.48 4.81
C SER A 337 1.24 -35.16 3.61
N SER A 338 0.66 -36.34 3.84
CA SER A 338 -0.18 -37.07 2.87
C SER A 338 -1.68 -36.80 3.08
N GLU A 339 -2.03 -35.87 3.97
CA GLU A 339 -3.42 -35.54 4.29
C GLU A 339 -3.97 -34.56 3.25
N LYS A 340 -5.09 -34.95 2.61
CA LYS A 340 -5.89 -34.01 1.83
C LYS A 340 -6.49 -33.00 2.80
N GLU A 341 -6.13 -31.72 2.66
CA GLU A 341 -6.75 -30.66 3.44
C GLU A 341 -8.27 -30.71 3.28
N SER A 342 -9.01 -30.60 4.39
CA SER A 342 -10.43 -30.32 4.33
C SER A 342 -10.63 -29.00 3.59
N GLY A 343 -11.47 -28.96 2.57
CA GLY A 343 -11.64 -27.77 1.72
C GLY A 343 -12.07 -26.50 2.47
N TRP A 344 -12.56 -26.62 3.71
CA TRP A 344 -12.91 -25.49 4.57
C TRP A 344 -11.80 -25.19 5.59
N LYS A 345 -11.38 -23.93 5.68
CA LYS A 345 -10.46 -23.41 6.69
C LYS A 345 -11.23 -22.57 7.70
N ARG A 346 -11.12 -22.91 8.99
CA ARG A 346 -11.77 -22.16 10.06
C ARG A 346 -10.94 -20.94 10.44
N TYR A 347 -11.59 -19.80 10.56
CA TYR A 347 -11.04 -18.59 11.15
C TYR A 347 -12.12 -17.95 12.02
N ASP A 348 -11.79 -17.77 13.30
CA ASP A 348 -12.70 -17.27 14.33
C ASP A 348 -14.04 -18.07 14.39
N PHE A 349 -15.18 -17.39 14.22
CA PHE A 349 -16.52 -17.99 14.21
C PHE A 349 -16.98 -18.48 12.84
N HIS A 350 -16.12 -18.41 11.82
CA HIS A 350 -16.47 -18.71 10.42
C HIS A 350 -15.55 -19.77 9.80
N CYS A 351 -16.05 -20.40 8.75
CA CYS A 351 -15.28 -21.29 7.88
C CYS A 351 -15.29 -20.73 6.47
N TYR A 352 -14.14 -20.79 5.81
CA TYR A 352 -13.91 -20.24 4.48
C TYR A 352 -13.48 -21.34 3.52
N LEU A 353 -13.93 -21.25 2.28
CA LEU A 353 -13.61 -22.19 1.22
C LEU A 353 -13.09 -21.41 0.02
N VAL A 354 -11.98 -21.89 -0.54
CA VAL A 354 -11.44 -21.38 -1.81
C VAL A 354 -12.01 -22.21 -2.95
N GLY A 355 -12.84 -21.58 -3.79
CA GLY A 355 -13.33 -22.15 -5.04
C GLY A 355 -12.26 -22.13 -6.12
N SER A 356 -11.95 -23.28 -6.70
CA SER A 356 -10.95 -23.41 -7.78
C SER A 356 -11.53 -23.23 -9.19
N ALA A 357 -12.86 -23.27 -9.35
CA ALA A 357 -13.51 -23.09 -10.63
C ALA A 357 -13.58 -21.61 -11.02
N LEU A 358 -13.30 -21.32 -12.30
CA LEU A 358 -13.45 -19.98 -12.87
C LEU A 358 -14.92 -19.76 -13.21
N LEU A 359 -15.59 -18.92 -12.43
CA LEU A 359 -17.03 -18.66 -12.54
C LEU A 359 -17.31 -17.16 -12.61
N THR A 360 -18.42 -16.79 -13.25
CA THR A 360 -18.97 -15.42 -13.13
C THR A 360 -19.41 -15.14 -11.70
N PHE A 361 -19.63 -13.86 -11.36
CA PHE A 361 -20.06 -13.48 -10.01
C PHE A 361 -21.37 -14.18 -9.60
N SER A 362 -22.35 -14.26 -10.51
CA SER A 362 -23.64 -14.90 -10.23
C SER A 362 -23.51 -16.42 -10.05
N GLU A 363 -22.70 -17.09 -10.87
CA GLU A 363 -22.44 -18.53 -10.75
C GLU A 363 -21.67 -18.87 -9.48
N ALA A 364 -20.69 -18.04 -9.09
CA ALA A 364 -19.95 -18.19 -7.85
C ALA A 364 -20.86 -18.04 -6.63
N ARG A 365 -21.76 -17.03 -6.63
CA ARG A 365 -22.78 -16.85 -5.60
C ARG A 365 -23.65 -18.10 -5.45
N GLN A 366 -24.23 -18.57 -6.55
CA GLN A 366 -25.08 -19.76 -6.54
C GLN A 366 -24.33 -21.01 -6.04
N THR A 367 -23.05 -21.13 -6.38
CA THR A 367 -22.21 -22.25 -5.95
C THR A 367 -21.94 -22.23 -4.45
N CYS A 368 -21.73 -21.06 -3.84
CA CYS A 368 -21.63 -20.93 -2.39
C CYS A 368 -22.97 -21.26 -1.71
N GLU A 369 -24.08 -20.76 -2.24
CA GLU A 369 -25.45 -21.00 -1.70
C GLU A 369 -25.82 -22.50 -1.71
N GLN A 370 -25.49 -23.22 -2.79
CA GLN A 370 -25.68 -24.67 -2.88
C GLN A 370 -24.94 -25.44 -1.77
N ARG A 371 -23.86 -24.86 -1.24
CA ARG A 371 -23.07 -25.42 -0.12
C ARG A 371 -23.52 -24.89 1.25
N LYS A 372 -24.68 -24.22 1.33
CA LYS A 372 -25.20 -23.54 2.54
C LYS A 372 -24.24 -22.45 3.07
N ALA A 373 -23.51 -21.83 2.16
CA ALA A 373 -22.59 -20.73 2.42
C ALA A 373 -23.00 -19.52 1.58
N TYR A 374 -22.28 -18.42 1.69
CA TYR A 374 -22.44 -17.23 0.85
C TYR A 374 -21.06 -16.76 0.37
N LEU A 375 -21.00 -15.89 -0.64
CA LEU A 375 -19.73 -15.29 -1.05
C LEU A 375 -19.12 -14.53 0.13
N ALA A 376 -17.82 -14.68 0.34
CA ALA A 376 -17.17 -14.19 1.56
C ALA A 376 -17.40 -12.68 1.75
N THR A 377 -17.91 -12.32 2.93
CA THR A 377 -17.92 -10.95 3.43
C THR A 377 -16.60 -10.66 4.14
N VAL A 378 -16.25 -9.38 4.29
CA VAL A 378 -15.06 -8.95 5.04
C VAL A 378 -15.46 -7.86 6.02
N GLU A 379 -15.38 -8.16 7.31
CA GLU A 379 -15.88 -7.31 8.40
C GLU A 379 -14.76 -6.58 9.15
N SER A 380 -13.50 -6.99 8.98
CA SER A 380 -12.35 -6.40 9.69
C SER A 380 -11.03 -6.56 8.94
N SER A 381 -10.02 -5.77 9.31
CA SER A 381 -8.64 -5.90 8.80
C SER A 381 -8.02 -7.26 9.13
N ASN A 382 -8.39 -7.89 10.26
CA ASN A 382 -7.90 -9.22 10.64
C ASN A 382 -8.50 -10.34 9.77
N GLU A 383 -9.78 -10.23 9.42
CA GLU A 383 -10.43 -11.13 8.46
C GLU A 383 -9.83 -10.93 7.06
N GLN A 384 -9.58 -9.69 6.65
CA GLN A 384 -8.87 -9.38 5.41
C GLN A 384 -7.48 -10.04 5.39
N ALA A 385 -6.68 -9.89 6.45
CA ALA A 385 -5.38 -10.54 6.59
C ALA A 385 -5.50 -12.07 6.48
N PHE A 386 -6.48 -12.68 7.14
CA PHE A 386 -6.74 -14.10 6.98
C PHE A 386 -7.00 -14.49 5.51
N LEU A 387 -7.86 -13.77 4.80
CA LEU A 387 -8.15 -14.03 3.38
C LEU A 387 -6.92 -13.83 2.48
N ILE A 388 -6.08 -12.83 2.78
CA ILE A 388 -4.79 -12.64 2.08
C ILE A 388 -3.91 -13.86 2.31
N SER A 389 -3.77 -14.34 3.54
CA SER A 389 -2.93 -15.51 3.82
C SER A 389 -3.46 -16.78 3.15
N LEU A 390 -4.78 -16.90 2.99
CA LEU A 390 -5.46 -18.05 2.37
C LEU A 390 -5.31 -18.09 0.84
N THR A 391 -5.20 -16.92 0.19
CA THR A 391 -5.19 -16.76 -1.28
C THR A 391 -3.83 -16.33 -1.85
N GLY A 392 -3.05 -15.54 -1.11
CA GLY A 392 -1.97 -14.69 -1.63
C GLY A 392 -0.73 -15.40 -2.18
N LEU A 393 -0.61 -16.73 -2.01
CA LEU A 393 0.47 -17.53 -2.59
C LEU A 393 0.04 -18.31 -3.83
N ARG A 394 -1.21 -18.12 -4.27
CA ARG A 394 -1.79 -18.77 -5.44
C ARG A 394 -1.48 -17.99 -6.72
N SER A 395 -1.46 -18.70 -7.84
CA SER A 395 -1.20 -18.13 -9.17
C SER A 395 -2.40 -17.36 -9.75
N GLU A 396 -3.58 -17.61 -9.20
CA GLU A 396 -4.87 -17.10 -9.65
C GLU A 396 -4.96 -15.60 -9.38
N LYS A 397 -5.32 -14.80 -10.41
CA LYS A 397 -5.28 -13.34 -10.35
C LYS A 397 -6.34 -12.71 -9.44
N TYR A 398 -7.53 -13.30 -9.40
CA TYR A 398 -8.71 -12.73 -8.74
C TYR A 398 -9.54 -13.78 -8.00
N PHE A 399 -10.10 -13.36 -6.88
CA PHE A 399 -11.07 -14.11 -6.09
C PHE A 399 -12.32 -13.26 -5.82
N TRP A 400 -13.48 -13.67 -6.34
CA TRP A 400 -14.76 -13.05 -6.02
C TRP A 400 -15.02 -13.06 -4.51
N ILE A 401 -15.37 -11.88 -3.99
CA ILE A 401 -15.93 -11.67 -2.65
C ILE A 401 -17.37 -11.18 -2.80
N GLY A 402 -18.16 -11.20 -1.73
CA GLY A 402 -19.60 -10.96 -1.81
C GLY A 402 -20.03 -9.51 -2.05
N LEU A 403 -19.14 -8.60 -2.42
CA LEU A 403 -19.43 -7.16 -2.53
C LEU A 403 -19.75 -6.77 -3.98
N SER A 404 -20.80 -5.97 -4.18
CA SER A 404 -21.19 -5.43 -5.49
C SER A 404 -22.08 -4.20 -5.35
N ASP A 405 -22.19 -3.39 -6.41
CA ASP A 405 -23.14 -2.27 -6.49
C ASP A 405 -24.26 -2.50 -7.52
N THR A 406 -24.55 -3.77 -7.83
CA THR A 406 -25.51 -4.14 -8.88
C THR A 406 -26.97 -3.85 -8.52
N GLU A 407 -27.30 -3.80 -7.22
CA GLU A 407 -28.67 -3.51 -6.76
C GLU A 407 -28.99 -2.01 -6.83
N GLU A 408 -28.07 -1.18 -6.35
CA GLU A 408 -28.16 0.27 -6.39
C GLU A 408 -26.80 0.81 -6.83
N ARG A 409 -26.77 1.41 -8.04
CA ARG A 409 -25.55 1.93 -8.64
C ARG A 409 -24.88 2.93 -7.70
N GLY A 410 -23.62 2.69 -7.36
CA GLY A 410 -22.88 3.49 -6.40
C GLY A 410 -23.14 3.14 -4.92
N SER A 411 -23.91 2.08 -4.62
CA SER A 411 -24.12 1.54 -3.27
C SER A 411 -23.56 0.12 -3.16
N PHE A 412 -22.34 -0.02 -2.65
CA PHE A 412 -21.77 -1.34 -2.44
C PHE A 412 -22.42 -2.06 -1.26
N ARG A 413 -22.97 -3.25 -1.52
CA ARG A 413 -23.61 -4.13 -0.53
C ARG A 413 -23.07 -5.54 -0.62
N TRP A 414 -23.04 -6.23 0.52
CA TRP A 414 -22.74 -7.65 0.56
C TRP A 414 -23.92 -8.46 0.00
N THR A 415 -23.66 -9.65 -0.56
CA THR A 415 -24.72 -10.57 -1.02
C THR A 415 -25.68 -11.02 0.08
N THR A 416 -25.30 -10.81 1.35
CA THR A 416 -26.11 -11.05 2.55
C THR A 416 -27.03 -9.86 2.90
N GLY A 417 -26.85 -8.71 2.24
CA GLY A 417 -27.68 -7.51 2.37
C GLY A 417 -27.08 -6.40 3.25
N GLU A 418 -26.08 -6.71 4.08
CA GLU A 418 -25.43 -5.69 4.92
C GLU A 418 -24.53 -4.74 4.10
N THR A 419 -24.32 -3.54 4.63
CA THR A 419 -23.31 -2.60 4.12
C THR A 419 -21.92 -2.96 4.65
N PRO A 420 -20.84 -2.74 3.88
CA PRO A 420 -19.49 -2.94 4.37
C PRO A 420 -19.21 -2.07 5.59
N LEU A 421 -18.54 -2.62 6.60
CA LEU A 421 -17.98 -1.89 7.75
C LEU A 421 -16.47 -1.65 7.60
N PHE A 422 -15.87 -2.31 6.61
CA PHE A 422 -14.46 -2.28 6.28
C PHE A 422 -14.33 -2.31 4.75
N THR A 423 -13.36 -1.57 4.21
CA THR A 423 -13.01 -1.61 2.78
C THR A 423 -11.51 -1.65 2.57
N HIS A 424 -11.06 -2.33 1.51
CA HIS A 424 -9.64 -2.44 1.17
C HIS A 424 -9.42 -2.29 -0.33
N TRP A 425 -9.84 -1.15 -0.88
CA TRP A 425 -9.84 -0.84 -2.31
C TRP A 425 -8.44 -0.76 -2.92
N ASN A 426 -8.34 -1.12 -4.20
CA ASN A 426 -7.14 -0.87 -5.00
C ASN A 426 -7.13 0.56 -5.57
N THR A 427 -6.06 0.94 -6.27
CA THR A 427 -5.95 2.25 -6.93
C THR A 427 -7.04 2.46 -7.97
N ALA A 428 -7.57 3.69 -8.00
CA ALA A 428 -8.65 4.12 -8.90
C ALA A 428 -9.98 3.37 -8.71
N MET A 429 -10.16 2.71 -7.57
CA MET A 429 -11.41 2.07 -7.15
C MET A 429 -12.06 2.88 -6.02
N PRO A 430 -13.38 2.75 -5.81
CA PRO A 430 -14.35 1.90 -6.53
C PRO A 430 -14.86 2.46 -7.87
N GLU A 431 -15.01 1.58 -8.88
CA GLU A 431 -15.83 1.80 -10.09
C GLU A 431 -17.21 1.12 -9.96
N GLN A 432 -17.97 0.93 -11.05
CA GLN A 432 -19.23 0.17 -11.03
C GLN A 432 -19.01 -1.31 -11.39
N GLY A 433 -19.57 -2.24 -10.60
CA GLY A 433 -19.56 -3.67 -10.89
C GLY A 433 -19.49 -4.59 -9.67
N CYS A 434 -18.82 -5.73 -9.86
CA CYS A 434 -18.65 -6.75 -8.84
C CYS A 434 -17.22 -6.73 -8.32
N VAL A 435 -17.03 -7.03 -7.04
CA VAL A 435 -15.72 -6.87 -6.39
C VAL A 435 -14.97 -8.20 -6.31
N ALA A 436 -13.71 -8.18 -6.74
CA ALA A 436 -12.79 -9.29 -6.58
C ALA A 436 -11.53 -8.85 -5.83
N MET A 437 -11.03 -9.73 -4.97
CA MET A 437 -9.77 -9.56 -4.27
C MET A 437 -8.61 -10.00 -5.18
N GLY A 438 -7.62 -9.12 -5.37
CA GLY A 438 -6.43 -9.38 -6.16
C GLY A 438 -5.38 -10.24 -5.43
N THR A 439 -4.44 -10.80 -6.19
CA THR A 439 -3.27 -11.55 -5.70
C THR A 439 -1.95 -10.97 -6.26
N GLY A 440 -0.82 -11.59 -5.91
CA GLY A 440 0.50 -11.13 -6.31
C GLY A 440 0.83 -9.77 -5.66
N ILE A 441 1.21 -8.78 -6.49
CA ILE A 441 1.54 -7.42 -6.01
C ILE A 441 0.32 -6.71 -5.42
N ALA A 442 -0.89 -7.04 -5.91
CA ALA A 442 -2.16 -6.49 -5.42
C ALA A 442 -2.83 -7.38 -4.35
N SER A 443 -2.06 -8.27 -3.71
CA SER A 443 -2.59 -9.26 -2.75
C SER A 443 -3.44 -8.61 -1.65
N GLY A 444 -4.74 -8.91 -1.68
CA GLY A 444 -5.71 -8.41 -0.72
C GLY A 444 -6.46 -7.16 -1.12
N LEU A 445 -6.02 -6.44 -2.15
CA LEU A 445 -6.69 -5.22 -2.62
C LEU A 445 -7.92 -5.57 -3.45
N TRP A 446 -8.95 -4.73 -3.34
CA TRP A 446 -10.26 -4.94 -3.95
C TRP A 446 -10.35 -4.18 -5.26
N ASP A 447 -10.50 -4.91 -6.36
CA ASP A 447 -10.77 -4.38 -7.68
C ASP A 447 -12.27 -4.52 -7.98
N VAL A 448 -12.86 -3.46 -8.54
CA VAL A 448 -14.16 -3.58 -9.20
C VAL A 448 -13.91 -4.08 -10.61
N VAL A 449 -14.52 -5.22 -10.93
CA VAL A 449 -14.39 -5.89 -12.21
C VAL A 449 -15.77 -6.20 -12.79
N SER A 450 -15.85 -6.31 -14.11
CA SER A 450 -17.09 -6.72 -14.77
C SER A 450 -17.57 -8.08 -14.22
N CYS A 451 -18.84 -8.12 -13.78
CA CYS A 451 -19.48 -9.30 -13.21
C CYS A 451 -19.51 -10.51 -14.15
N GLU A 452 -19.38 -10.27 -15.46
CA GLU A 452 -19.34 -11.28 -16.52
C GLU A 452 -17.97 -11.94 -16.68
N LYS A 453 -16.90 -11.39 -16.06
CA LYS A 453 -15.61 -12.05 -16.06
C LYS A 453 -15.67 -13.31 -15.20
N THR A 454 -14.89 -14.32 -15.57
CA THR A 454 -14.73 -15.52 -14.74
C THR A 454 -13.53 -15.37 -13.82
N ALA A 455 -13.72 -15.64 -12.53
CA ALA A 455 -12.65 -15.67 -11.54
C ALA A 455 -12.89 -16.80 -10.54
N ASN A 456 -11.86 -17.11 -9.75
CA ASN A 456 -12.02 -17.96 -8.57
C ASN A 456 -12.89 -17.22 -7.53
N TYR A 457 -13.29 -17.88 -6.46
CA TYR A 457 -14.22 -17.30 -5.50
C TYR A 457 -13.96 -17.78 -4.07
N LEU A 458 -14.40 -16.99 -3.10
CA LEU A 458 -14.33 -17.32 -1.68
C LEU A 458 -15.75 -17.48 -1.14
N CYS A 459 -16.02 -18.61 -0.47
CA CYS A 459 -17.26 -18.79 0.28
C CYS A 459 -16.99 -18.65 1.78
N LYS A 460 -17.94 -18.10 2.52
CA LYS A 460 -17.97 -17.98 3.98
C LYS A 460 -19.23 -18.67 4.52
N GLN A 461 -19.06 -19.40 5.62
CA GLN A 461 -20.17 -19.96 6.39
C GLN A 461 -19.87 -19.84 7.88
N ARG A 462 -20.91 -19.93 8.72
CA ARG A 462 -20.74 -19.94 10.17
C ARG A 462 -20.21 -21.30 10.65
N ALA A 463 -19.26 -21.29 11.56
CA ALA A 463 -18.72 -22.52 12.14
C ALA A 463 -19.76 -23.21 13.05
N VAL A 464 -19.85 -24.55 12.96
CA VAL A 464 -20.74 -25.35 13.80
C VAL A 464 -20.35 -25.19 15.27
N GLY A 465 -21.29 -24.77 16.12
CA GLY A 465 -21.07 -24.55 17.56
C GLY A 465 -20.57 -23.16 17.96
N ALA A 466 -20.47 -22.21 17.04
CA ALA A 466 -20.17 -20.81 17.38
C ALA A 466 -21.35 -20.16 18.13
N LEU A 467 -21.10 -19.64 19.33
CA LEU A 467 -22.10 -18.85 20.07
C LEU A 467 -22.51 -17.60 19.27
N PRO A 468 -23.75 -17.12 19.40
CA PRO A 468 -24.12 -15.77 18.99
C PRO A 468 -23.12 -14.74 19.53
N PRO A 469 -22.71 -13.74 18.72
CA PRO A 469 -21.97 -12.60 19.26
C PRO A 469 -22.77 -12.06 20.45
N ALA A 470 -22.06 -11.73 21.53
CA ALA A 470 -22.69 -11.14 22.71
C ALA A 470 -23.46 -9.88 22.28
N PRO A 471 -24.68 -9.66 22.80
CA PRO A 471 -25.45 -8.48 22.46
C PRO A 471 -24.62 -7.22 22.73
N SER A 472 -24.60 -6.31 21.76
CA SER A 472 -23.91 -5.03 21.85
C SER A 472 -24.34 -4.32 23.14
N VAL A 473 -23.38 -3.97 24.00
CA VAL A 473 -23.64 -3.18 25.20
C VAL A 473 -24.09 -1.79 24.75
N TRP A 474 -25.32 -1.41 25.11
CA TRP A 474 -25.85 -0.08 24.84
C TRP A 474 -25.09 0.92 25.72
N VAL A 475 -24.11 1.62 25.13
CA VAL A 475 -23.44 2.74 25.78
C VAL A 475 -24.40 3.94 25.73
N PRO A 476 -24.66 4.65 26.85
CA PRO A 476 -25.50 5.83 26.84
C PRO A 476 -24.96 6.88 25.86
N VAL A 477 -25.86 7.42 25.04
CA VAL A 477 -25.60 8.53 24.10
C VAL A 477 -24.99 9.71 24.87
N ALA A 478 -23.69 9.92 24.73
CA ALA A 478 -23.00 11.06 25.33
C ALA A 478 -23.47 12.36 24.65
N ALA A 479 -23.74 13.39 25.45
CA ALA A 479 -24.03 14.72 24.91
C ALA A 479 -22.74 15.37 24.41
N CYS A 480 -22.81 16.07 23.27
CA CYS A 480 -21.66 16.78 22.70
C CYS A 480 -21.20 17.90 23.64
N ALA A 481 -19.88 18.09 23.73
CA ALA A 481 -19.28 19.20 24.47
C ALA A 481 -19.72 20.55 23.88
N GLU A 482 -19.62 21.62 24.68
CA GLU A 482 -20.05 22.95 24.28
C GLU A 482 -19.39 23.42 22.96
N GLY A 483 -20.22 23.91 22.04
CA GLY A 483 -19.78 24.35 20.71
C GLY A 483 -19.42 23.22 19.73
N TRP A 484 -19.89 22.00 19.99
CA TRP A 484 -19.91 20.87 19.03
C TRP A 484 -21.35 20.52 18.66
N ASP A 485 -21.59 20.27 17.37
CA ASP A 485 -22.89 19.89 16.84
C ASP A 485 -23.04 18.36 16.85
N ARG A 486 -24.27 17.85 17.06
CA ARG A 486 -24.53 16.42 17.10
C ARG A 486 -24.55 15.81 15.69
N ALA A 487 -23.91 14.65 15.51
CA ALA A 487 -23.97 13.89 14.26
C ALA A 487 -25.27 13.05 14.13
N SER A 488 -25.51 12.51 12.93
CA SER A 488 -26.60 11.57 12.64
C SER A 488 -26.48 10.27 13.46
N ARG A 489 -25.24 9.84 13.75
CA ARG A 489 -24.93 8.72 14.64
C ARG A 489 -24.84 9.19 16.09
N ALA A 490 -25.40 8.40 17.01
CA ALA A 490 -25.60 8.78 18.41
C ALA A 490 -24.30 8.81 19.27
N ASP A 491 -23.13 8.64 18.67
CA ASP A 491 -21.83 8.57 19.34
C ASP A 491 -20.80 9.60 18.82
N SER A 492 -21.19 10.49 17.91
CA SER A 492 -20.26 11.41 17.22
C SER A 492 -20.71 12.86 17.26
N CYS A 493 -19.74 13.79 17.27
CA CYS A 493 -19.97 15.23 17.31
C CYS A 493 -19.06 15.94 16.28
N PHE A 494 -19.55 17.02 15.66
CA PHE A 494 -18.84 17.78 14.64
C PHE A 494 -18.53 19.20 15.09
N LYS A 495 -17.44 19.77 14.54
CA LYS A 495 -17.08 21.17 14.75
C LYS A 495 -16.34 21.73 13.55
N PHE A 496 -16.81 22.88 13.07
CA PHE A 496 -16.15 23.62 11.99
C PHE A 496 -15.06 24.53 12.57
N PHE A 497 -13.87 24.47 11.98
CA PHE A 497 -12.76 25.38 12.29
C PHE A 497 -12.45 26.23 11.06
N VAL A 498 -12.69 27.54 11.16
CA VAL A 498 -12.45 28.51 10.09
C VAL A 498 -11.16 29.26 10.37
N ARG A 499 -10.28 29.35 9.36
CA ARG A 499 -9.03 30.11 9.42
C ARG A 499 -8.84 30.94 8.15
N GLU A 500 -8.32 32.15 8.29
CA GLU A 500 -8.15 33.10 7.18
C GLU A 500 -6.69 33.25 6.74
N GLY A 501 -6.51 33.60 5.46
CA GLY A 501 -5.20 33.92 4.88
C GLY A 501 -4.12 32.86 5.16
N ASN A 502 -3.01 33.30 5.76
CA ASN A 502 -1.85 32.48 6.10
C ASN A 502 -2.07 31.55 7.31
N GLN A 503 -3.19 31.65 8.01
CA GLN A 503 -3.53 30.76 9.13
C GLN A 503 -4.15 29.44 8.66
N LYS A 504 -4.51 29.33 7.37
CA LYS A 504 -5.03 28.09 6.80
C LYS A 504 -4.00 26.97 6.91
N LYS A 505 -4.48 25.81 7.34
CA LYS A 505 -3.68 24.60 7.51
C LYS A 505 -3.79 23.73 6.26
N SER A 506 -2.69 23.08 5.89
CA SER A 506 -2.71 21.93 4.99
C SER A 506 -3.52 20.78 5.59
N TRP A 507 -3.88 19.79 4.77
CA TRP A 507 -4.61 18.60 5.25
C TRP A 507 -3.90 17.95 6.46
N PHE A 508 -2.57 17.79 6.37
CA PHE A 508 -1.74 17.18 7.42
C PHE A 508 -1.74 17.98 8.72
N GLU A 509 -1.60 19.30 8.63
CA GLU A 509 -1.62 20.18 9.80
C GLU A 509 -3.02 20.28 10.44
N ALA A 510 -4.07 20.08 9.64
CA ALA A 510 -5.45 20.05 10.12
C ALA A 510 -5.75 18.71 10.83
N GLU A 511 -5.29 17.59 10.29
CA GLU A 511 -5.36 16.27 10.93
C GLU A 511 -4.66 16.26 12.29
N GLU A 512 -3.41 16.70 12.34
CA GLU A 512 -2.64 16.72 13.58
C GLU A 512 -3.31 17.61 14.63
N PHE A 513 -3.82 18.77 14.22
CA PHE A 513 -4.60 19.65 15.08
C PHE A 513 -5.89 18.98 15.60
N CYS A 514 -6.64 18.30 14.74
CA CYS A 514 -7.83 17.55 15.15
C CYS A 514 -7.48 16.46 16.17
N ARG A 515 -6.37 15.75 15.97
CA ARG A 515 -5.89 14.72 16.90
C ARG A 515 -5.47 15.30 18.24
N GLU A 516 -4.79 16.45 18.26
CA GLU A 516 -4.38 17.14 19.48
C GLU A 516 -5.57 17.56 20.36
N ILE A 517 -6.72 17.87 19.75
CA ILE A 517 -7.96 18.20 20.48
C ILE A 517 -8.83 16.97 20.78
N GLY A 518 -8.33 15.76 20.55
CA GLY A 518 -9.02 14.50 20.85
C GLY A 518 -10.09 14.09 19.83
N GLY A 519 -10.07 14.67 18.62
CA GLY A 519 -10.92 14.28 17.50
C GLY A 519 -10.12 13.82 16.28
N ASN A 520 -10.80 13.67 15.14
CA ASN A 520 -10.18 13.42 13.83
C ASN A 520 -10.81 14.36 12.80
N LEU A 521 -10.23 14.46 11.60
CA LEU A 521 -10.93 15.06 10.46
C LEU A 521 -12.24 14.30 10.18
N VAL A 522 -13.26 15.01 9.73
CA VAL A 522 -14.60 14.43 9.57
C VAL A 522 -14.64 13.30 8.55
N THR A 523 -15.28 12.20 8.93
CA THR A 523 -15.57 11.07 8.05
C THR A 523 -17.03 11.09 7.64
N ILE A 524 -17.30 10.91 6.35
CA ILE A 524 -18.67 10.90 5.80
C ILE A 524 -18.97 9.48 5.32
N ASN A 525 -19.83 8.75 6.03
CA ASN A 525 -20.11 7.34 5.72
C ASN A 525 -21.45 7.12 5.01
N THR A 526 -22.35 8.08 5.12
CA THR A 526 -23.72 7.97 4.61
C THR A 526 -24.15 9.25 3.89
N ARG A 527 -25.19 9.13 3.06
CA ARG A 527 -25.80 10.29 2.40
C ARG A 527 -26.42 11.24 3.42
N GLU A 528 -26.94 10.72 4.52
CA GLU A 528 -27.50 11.48 5.63
C GLU A 528 -26.43 12.33 6.31
N ASP A 529 -25.22 11.78 6.55
CA ASP A 529 -24.09 12.53 7.11
C ASP A 529 -23.69 13.69 6.19
N GLN A 530 -23.66 13.45 4.87
CA GLN A 530 -23.34 14.49 3.88
C GLN A 530 -24.38 15.62 3.90
N ILE A 531 -25.68 15.27 3.94
CA ILE A 531 -26.77 16.25 4.00
C ILE A 531 -26.70 17.05 5.30
N LEU A 532 -26.47 16.38 6.44
CA LEU A 532 -26.35 17.03 7.75
C LEU A 532 -25.19 18.02 7.78
N LEU A 533 -24.02 17.63 7.29
CA LEU A 533 -22.85 18.52 7.23
C LEU A 533 -23.12 19.75 6.36
N TRP A 534 -23.80 19.57 5.22
CA TRP A 534 -24.23 20.68 4.37
C TRP A 534 -25.21 21.62 5.07
N GLN A 535 -26.20 21.07 5.79
CA GLN A 535 -27.15 21.86 6.57
C GLN A 535 -26.45 22.66 7.68
N LEU A 536 -25.59 22.01 8.47
CA LEU A 536 -24.83 22.65 9.53
C LEU A 536 -23.89 23.75 9.01
N ALA A 537 -23.25 23.53 7.86
CA ALA A 537 -22.44 24.55 7.20
C ALA A 537 -23.31 25.75 6.78
N SER A 538 -24.53 25.51 6.29
CA SER A 538 -25.46 26.56 5.87
C SER A 538 -26.02 27.38 7.00
N ASP A 539 -26.41 26.74 8.10
CA ASP A 539 -26.89 27.43 9.29
C ASP A 539 -25.81 28.33 9.90
N LYS A 540 -24.54 27.98 9.70
CA LYS A 540 -23.37 28.77 10.14
C LYS A 540 -22.85 29.76 9.10
N GLY A 541 -23.48 29.86 7.92
CA GLY A 541 -23.07 30.76 6.84
C GLY A 541 -21.74 30.39 6.17
N LEU A 542 -21.34 29.12 6.22
CA LEU A 542 -20.05 28.61 5.75
C LEU A 542 -20.09 27.99 4.33
N ASN A 543 -21.19 28.15 3.61
CA ASN A 543 -21.48 27.50 2.31
C ASN A 543 -20.48 27.76 1.20
N THR A 544 -19.73 28.86 1.28
CA THR A 544 -18.76 29.27 0.27
C THR A 544 -17.34 28.88 0.62
N GLN A 545 -17.12 28.25 1.78
CA GLN A 545 -15.81 27.84 2.25
C GLN A 545 -15.55 26.35 1.98
N ALA A 546 -14.32 26.03 1.60
CA ALA A 546 -13.84 24.66 1.49
C ALA A 546 -13.26 24.19 2.82
N PHE A 547 -13.60 22.97 3.22
CA PHE A 547 -13.13 22.33 4.45
C PHE A 547 -12.38 21.04 4.14
N TRP A 548 -11.36 20.73 4.94
CA TRP A 548 -10.71 19.42 4.89
C TRP A 548 -11.61 18.36 5.52
N ILE A 549 -11.72 17.22 4.83
CA ILE A 549 -12.37 16.00 5.33
C ILE A 549 -11.31 14.92 5.54
N GLY A 550 -11.64 13.89 6.31
CA GLY A 550 -10.73 12.80 6.66
C GLY A 550 -10.44 11.80 5.53
N LEU A 551 -10.90 12.07 4.30
CA LEU A 551 -10.64 11.24 3.13
C LEU A 551 -9.22 11.54 2.64
N PHE A 552 -8.39 10.52 2.54
CA PHE A 552 -7.02 10.63 2.04
C PHE A 552 -6.70 9.48 1.10
N LEU A 553 -5.69 9.66 0.25
CA LEU A 553 -5.16 8.60 -0.58
C LEU A 553 -4.16 7.79 0.26
N LEU A 554 -4.46 6.52 0.57
CA LEU A 554 -3.60 5.63 1.37
C LEU A 554 -2.20 5.61 0.81
N ASN A 555 -2.05 5.13 -0.41
CA ASN A 555 -0.87 5.36 -1.24
C ASN A 555 -1.36 5.25 -2.70
N PRO A 556 -0.53 5.52 -3.71
CA PRO A 556 -0.98 5.42 -5.09
C PRO A 556 -1.19 3.97 -5.58
N ASP A 557 -1.04 2.97 -4.69
CA ASP A 557 -1.24 1.54 -4.93
C ASP A 557 -2.46 0.97 -4.15
N GLU A 558 -3.03 1.68 -3.16
CA GLU A 558 -4.03 1.18 -2.19
C GLU A 558 -5.29 2.09 -2.12
N GLY A 559 -5.52 2.94 -3.13
CA GLY A 559 -6.75 3.73 -3.25
C GLY A 559 -7.01 4.77 -2.14
N PHE A 560 -8.26 5.26 -2.05
CA PHE A 560 -8.70 6.18 -1.00
C PHE A 560 -9.12 5.43 0.28
N ALA A 561 -8.86 6.03 1.43
CA ALA A 561 -9.41 5.59 2.72
C ALA A 561 -9.81 6.77 3.60
N TRP A 562 -10.68 6.48 4.55
CA TRP A 562 -10.99 7.38 5.65
C TRP A 562 -10.00 7.22 6.79
N ILE A 563 -9.69 8.32 7.48
CA ILE A 563 -8.72 8.37 8.57
C ILE A 563 -9.06 7.49 9.78
N ASP A 564 -10.34 7.20 9.99
CA ASP A 564 -10.84 6.33 11.04
C ASP A 564 -10.95 4.85 10.60
N GLY A 565 -10.53 4.52 9.38
CA GLY A 565 -10.60 3.17 8.79
C GLY A 565 -12.01 2.75 8.35
N SER A 566 -12.97 3.66 8.39
CA SER A 566 -14.33 3.41 7.92
C SER A 566 -14.38 3.23 6.38
N PRO A 567 -15.44 2.57 5.87
CA PRO A 567 -15.50 2.15 4.48
C PRO A 567 -15.69 3.33 3.51
N VAL A 568 -14.91 3.36 2.42
CA VAL A 568 -15.11 4.37 1.37
C VAL A 568 -16.21 3.90 0.40
N SER A 569 -17.23 4.73 0.21
CA SER A 569 -18.33 4.50 -0.73
C SER A 569 -18.30 5.51 -1.89
N THR A 570 -18.85 5.10 -3.03
CA THR A 570 -18.87 5.83 -4.32
C THR A 570 -19.64 7.15 -4.31
N TYR A 571 -20.51 7.42 -3.33
CA TYR A 571 -21.28 8.67 -3.28
C TYR A 571 -20.43 9.92 -3.01
N LEU A 572 -19.15 9.74 -2.67
CA LEU A 572 -18.21 10.78 -2.25
C LEU A 572 -17.17 11.14 -3.33
N LEU A 573 -17.06 10.30 -4.36
CA LEU A 573 -16.15 10.45 -5.51
C LEU A 573 -16.94 10.88 -6.73
#